data_AF-A0A357EYM5-F1
#
_entry.id   AF-A0A357EYM5-F1
#
_cell.length_a   1.000
_cell.length_b   1.000
_cell.length_c   1.000
_cell.angle_alpha   90.00
_cell.angle_beta   90.00
_cell.angle_gamma   90.00
#
_symmetry.space_group_name_H-M   'P 1'
#
loop_
_entity.id
_entity.type
_entity.pdbx_description
1 polymer ?
#
loop_
_entity_poly.entity_id
_entity_poly.type
_entity_poly.pdbx_seq_one_letter_code
_entity_poly.pdbx_strand_id
1 'polypeptide(L)'
;EAKPPYYVYDANRYYFSGNPISPDEIKPSKIIQVSLPKEYFNNGPSREALRKIRKLQHWKEDDIRASEAITSVKWDEAFSAALNAIISLDESHDDEEIDVFHQKCLLLTLLLREAPNISLKGNVVNEYLKILNNSRILREFPTEWFIQFHFLSIGVREIKAKDFQEKLFEIIDTANNPVIRAYRDLDKLLKKNDSATK
;
A
#
# COMPACT_ATOMS: atom_id res chain seq x y z
N GLU A 1 20.49 2.12 34.55
CA GLU A 1 20.12 0.89 33.80
C GLU A 1 19.01 1.22 32.82
N ALA A 2 19.06 0.69 31.59
CA ALA A 2 18.03 0.90 30.58
C ALA A 2 16.81 0.03 30.93
N LYS A 3 15.64 0.64 31.07
CA LYS A 3 14.40 -0.10 31.32
C LYS A 3 13.98 -0.83 30.03
N PRO A 4 13.58 -2.11 30.09
CA PRO A 4 13.07 -2.80 28.91
C PRO A 4 11.79 -2.12 28.38
N PRO A 5 11.46 -2.29 27.09
CA PRO A 5 10.23 -1.78 26.50
C PRO A 5 8.97 -2.31 27.22
N TYR A 6 7.89 -1.52 27.21
CA TYR A 6 6.64 -1.84 27.93
C TYR A 6 6.07 -3.23 27.59
N TYR A 7 6.11 -3.64 26.31
CA TYR A 7 5.59 -4.93 25.86
C TYR A 7 6.32 -6.14 26.47
N VAL A 8 7.57 -5.97 26.90
CA VAL A 8 8.36 -7.02 27.56
C VAL A 8 7.82 -7.28 28.96
N TYR A 9 7.39 -6.23 29.67
CA TYR A 9 6.80 -6.38 31.00
C TYR A 9 5.49 -7.16 30.93
N ASP A 10 4.65 -6.86 29.94
CA ASP A 10 3.41 -7.61 29.73
C ASP A 10 3.73 -9.06 29.34
N ALA A 11 4.70 -9.30 28.46
CA ALA A 11 5.11 -10.65 28.11
C ALA A 11 5.62 -11.45 29.32
N ASN A 12 6.47 -10.86 30.16
CA ASN A 12 6.96 -11.49 31.40
C ASN A 12 5.85 -11.73 32.41
N ARG A 13 4.88 -10.83 32.49
CA ARG A 13 3.74 -10.95 33.39
C ARG A 13 2.80 -12.09 33.00
N TYR A 14 2.53 -12.26 31.71
CA TYR A 14 1.50 -13.19 31.24
C TYR A 14 2.04 -14.53 30.73
N TYR A 15 3.26 -14.57 30.19
CA TYR A 15 3.76 -15.74 29.45
C TYR A 15 5.09 -16.29 29.98
N PHE A 16 5.96 -15.43 30.52
CA PHE A 16 7.30 -15.82 30.97
C PHE A 16 7.50 -15.67 32.50
N SER A 17 6.43 -15.83 33.29
CA SER A 17 6.46 -15.57 34.74
C SER A 17 7.44 -16.47 35.52
N GLY A 18 7.70 -17.69 35.05
CA GLY A 18 8.66 -18.62 35.64
C GLY A 18 10.11 -18.43 35.18
N ASN A 19 10.33 -17.73 34.07
CA ASN A 19 11.66 -17.39 33.58
C ASN A 19 11.60 -16.06 32.80
N PRO A 20 11.56 -14.92 33.51
CA PRO A 20 11.35 -13.62 32.89
C PRO A 20 12.49 -13.28 31.91
N ILE A 21 12.12 -12.76 30.74
CA ILE A 21 13.06 -12.24 29.77
C ILE A 21 13.83 -11.10 30.43
N SER A 22 15.13 -11.29 30.60
CA SER A 22 16.04 -10.31 31.19
C SER A 22 16.35 -9.19 30.18
N PRO A 23 16.65 -7.96 30.63
CA PRO A 23 17.01 -6.87 29.73
C PRO A 23 18.20 -7.18 28.80
N ASP A 24 19.10 -8.07 29.24
CA ASP A 24 20.27 -8.49 28.47
C ASP A 24 19.92 -9.40 27.28
N GLU A 25 18.84 -10.18 27.38
CA GLU A 25 18.35 -11.06 26.31
C GLU A 25 17.64 -10.29 25.17
N ILE A 26 17.29 -9.03 25.42
CA ILE A 26 16.58 -8.15 24.47
C ILE A 26 17.55 -7.16 23.82
N LYS A 27 18.82 -7.17 24.24
CA LYS A 27 19.83 -6.34 23.61
C LYS A 27 19.97 -6.79 22.15
N PRO A 28 19.67 -5.92 21.17
CA PRO A 28 19.87 -6.27 19.78
C PRO A 28 21.36 -6.59 19.58
N SER A 29 21.65 -7.76 19.03
CA SER A 29 23.02 -8.23 18.77
C SER A 29 23.80 -7.30 17.84
N LYS A 30 23.08 -6.49 17.05
CA LYS A 30 23.59 -5.35 16.30
C LYS A 30 22.56 -4.22 16.35
N ILE A 31 22.95 -3.05 16.85
CA ILE A 31 22.22 -1.81 16.58
C ILE A 31 22.56 -1.44 15.14
N ILE A 32 21.73 -1.89 14.19
CA ILE A 32 21.83 -1.42 12.82
C ILE A 32 21.46 0.05 12.86
N GLN A 33 22.39 0.89 12.42
CA GLN A 33 22.20 2.33 12.29
C GLN A 33 20.83 2.57 11.65
N VAL A 34 19.98 3.35 12.32
CA VAL A 34 18.66 3.72 11.80
C VAL A 34 18.89 4.25 10.39
N SER A 35 18.42 3.54 9.36
CA SER A 35 18.54 4.04 7.99
C SER A 35 17.86 5.40 7.98
N LEU A 36 18.58 6.42 7.54
CA LEU A 36 17.94 7.71 7.29
C LEU A 36 16.70 7.44 6.44
N PRO A 37 15.55 8.06 6.74
CA PRO A 37 14.35 7.86 5.94
C PRO A 37 14.71 8.17 4.48
N LYS A 38 14.61 7.16 3.61
CA LYS A 38 14.93 7.32 2.19
C LYS A 38 13.90 8.27 1.61
N GLU A 39 14.37 9.36 1.03
CA GLU A 39 13.50 10.38 0.47
C GLU A 39 12.93 9.89 -0.87
N TYR A 40 11.61 9.70 -0.92
CA TYR A 40 10.89 9.40 -2.15
C TYR A 40 10.62 10.66 -2.96
N PHE A 41 10.44 10.47 -4.27
CA PHE A 41 10.14 11.54 -5.22
C PHE A 41 11.32 12.51 -5.43
N ASN A 42 12.53 11.99 -5.40
CA ASN A 42 13.74 12.78 -5.62
C ASN A 42 14.22 12.78 -7.07
N ASN A 43 13.76 11.86 -7.91
CA ASN A 43 14.07 11.86 -9.33
C ASN A 43 13.00 12.63 -10.14
N GLY A 44 13.37 13.11 -11.34
CA GLY A 44 12.47 13.88 -12.22
C GLY A 44 11.15 13.16 -12.54
N PRO A 45 11.16 11.89 -12.99
CA PRO A 45 9.95 11.15 -13.35
C PRO A 45 8.94 10.97 -12.21
N SER A 46 9.41 10.59 -11.02
CA SER A 46 8.56 10.36 -9.85
C SER A 46 7.95 11.67 -9.31
N ARG A 47 8.70 12.78 -9.35
CA ARG A 47 8.15 14.12 -9.06
C ARG A 47 7.08 14.52 -10.06
N GLU A 48 7.31 14.24 -11.34
CA GLU A 48 6.34 14.55 -12.38
C GLU A 48 5.04 13.76 -12.19
N ALA A 49 5.14 12.46 -11.88
CA ALA A 49 3.97 11.64 -11.54
C ALA A 49 3.21 12.22 -10.33
N LEU A 50 3.92 12.56 -9.24
CA LEU A 50 3.31 13.18 -8.06
C LEU A 50 2.66 14.54 -8.40
N ARG A 51 3.30 15.37 -9.22
CA ARG A 51 2.79 16.68 -9.65
C ARG A 51 1.48 16.52 -10.42
N LYS A 52 1.38 15.52 -11.30
CA LYS A 52 0.15 15.22 -12.05
C LYS A 52 -0.99 14.83 -11.13
N ILE A 53 -0.74 14.01 -10.10
CA ILE A 53 -1.77 13.66 -9.10
C ILE A 53 -2.19 14.89 -8.30
N ARG A 54 -1.25 15.71 -7.83
CA ARG A 54 -1.56 16.96 -7.10
C ARG A 54 -2.40 17.93 -7.94
N LYS A 55 -2.23 17.93 -9.27
CA LYS A 55 -3.06 18.72 -10.18
C LYS A 55 -4.53 18.26 -10.14
N LEU A 56 -4.79 16.96 -10.01
CA LEU A 56 -6.15 16.42 -9.88
C LEU A 56 -6.78 16.82 -8.53
N GLN A 57 -6.00 16.77 -7.45
CA GLN A 57 -6.45 17.16 -6.09
C GLN A 57 -6.89 18.62 -5.99
N HIS A 58 -6.27 19.48 -6.78
CA HIS A 58 -6.55 20.91 -6.81
C HIS A 58 -7.18 21.33 -8.13
N TRP A 59 -7.88 20.40 -8.80
CA TRP A 59 -8.47 20.68 -10.09
C TRP A 59 -9.52 21.79 -10.00
N LYS A 60 -9.38 22.76 -10.90
CA LYS A 60 -10.31 23.87 -11.08
C LYS A 60 -10.45 24.11 -12.57
N GLU A 61 -11.69 24.25 -13.01
CA GLU A 61 -12.01 24.68 -14.36
C GLU A 61 -12.86 25.94 -14.23
N ASP A 62 -12.49 26.98 -14.97
CA ASP A 62 -13.17 28.26 -14.90
C ASP A 62 -14.64 28.07 -15.31
N ASP A 63 -15.54 28.72 -14.56
CA ASP A 63 -17.00 28.72 -14.79
C ASP A 63 -17.75 27.37 -14.62
N ILE A 64 -17.12 26.34 -14.04
CA ILE A 64 -17.78 25.04 -13.76
C ILE A 64 -17.77 24.72 -12.26
N ARG A 65 -18.85 24.11 -11.74
CA ARG A 65 -18.88 23.60 -10.37
C ARG A 65 -17.83 22.50 -10.20
N ALA A 66 -17.11 22.48 -9.07
CA ALA A 66 -16.04 21.52 -8.82
C ALA A 66 -16.44 20.05 -9.06
N SER A 67 -17.68 19.66 -8.70
CA SER A 67 -18.21 18.31 -8.92
C SER A 67 -18.42 17.94 -10.39
N GLU A 68 -18.69 18.92 -11.25
CA GLU A 68 -18.85 18.73 -12.70
C GLU A 68 -17.48 18.76 -13.40
N ALA A 69 -16.56 19.59 -12.90
CA ALA A 69 -15.20 19.70 -13.41
C ALA A 69 -14.39 18.39 -13.23
N ILE A 70 -14.62 17.62 -12.16
CA ILE A 70 -13.98 16.31 -11.94
C ILE A 70 -14.55 15.19 -12.83
N THR A 71 -15.54 15.48 -13.65
CA THR A 71 -16.10 14.56 -14.66
C THR A 71 -15.94 15.11 -16.08
N SER A 72 -15.14 16.17 -16.26
CA SER A 72 -14.91 16.76 -17.57
C SER A 72 -13.89 15.96 -18.37
N VAL A 73 -13.95 16.04 -19.70
CA VAL A 73 -13.01 15.36 -20.60
C VAL A 73 -11.56 15.73 -20.28
N LYS A 74 -11.30 17.00 -19.94
CA LYS A 74 -9.96 17.47 -19.57
C LYS A 74 -9.47 16.85 -18.26
N TRP A 75 -10.38 16.60 -17.32
CA TRP A 75 -10.04 15.89 -16.09
C TRP A 75 -9.71 14.43 -16.38
N ASP A 76 -10.49 13.74 -17.21
CA ASP A 76 -10.23 12.35 -17.63
C ASP A 76 -8.88 12.21 -18.37
N GLU A 77 -8.54 13.18 -19.22
CA GLU A 77 -7.22 13.26 -19.87
C GLU A 77 -6.09 13.44 -18.85
N ALA A 78 -6.28 14.33 -17.87
CA ALA A 78 -5.30 14.56 -16.81
C ALA A 78 -5.13 13.33 -15.90
N PHE A 79 -6.23 12.63 -15.60
CA PHE A 79 -6.22 11.38 -14.84
C PHE A 79 -5.44 10.29 -15.58
N SER A 80 -5.73 10.12 -16.88
CA SER A 80 -5.03 9.17 -17.73
C SER A 80 -3.54 9.50 -17.85
N ALA A 81 -3.20 10.78 -17.97
CA ALA A 81 -1.81 11.25 -18.01
C ALA A 81 -1.08 11.03 -16.67
N ALA A 82 -1.78 11.11 -15.53
CA ALA A 82 -1.24 10.78 -14.23
C ALA A 82 -1.00 9.27 -14.10
N LEU A 83 -1.99 8.44 -14.45
CA LEU A 83 -1.87 6.98 -14.42
C LEU A 83 -0.69 6.50 -15.27
N ASN A 84 -0.60 6.97 -16.51
CA ASN A 84 0.50 6.61 -17.42
C ASN A 84 1.86 7.03 -16.86
N ALA A 85 1.96 8.21 -16.24
CA ALA A 85 3.22 8.65 -15.62
C ALA A 85 3.67 7.73 -14.49
N ILE A 86 2.74 7.13 -13.74
CA ILE A 86 3.06 6.15 -12.69
C ILE A 86 3.52 4.82 -13.30
N ILE A 87 2.81 4.33 -14.33
CA ILE A 87 3.12 3.06 -14.98
C ILE A 87 4.52 3.11 -15.61
N SER A 88 4.84 4.22 -16.27
CA SER A 88 6.14 4.48 -16.92
C SER A 88 7.27 4.84 -15.97
N LEU A 89 7.06 4.81 -14.64
CA LEU A 89 8.19 4.90 -13.72
C LEU A 89 9.02 3.63 -13.88
N ASP A 90 10.27 3.77 -14.29
CA ASP A 90 11.21 2.66 -14.33
C ASP A 90 12.32 2.89 -13.31
N GLU A 91 13.13 1.85 -13.09
CA GLU A 91 14.39 1.97 -12.39
C GLU A 91 15.25 3.02 -13.09
N SER A 92 15.34 4.21 -12.49
CA SER A 92 16.40 5.14 -12.87
C SER A 92 17.73 4.56 -12.40
N HIS A 93 18.85 5.01 -12.98
CA HIS A 93 20.16 4.45 -12.64
C HIS A 93 20.54 4.56 -11.14
N ASP A 94 19.80 5.36 -10.37
CA ASP A 94 20.06 5.63 -8.94
C ASP A 94 18.99 5.03 -8.00
N ASP A 95 17.90 4.43 -8.50
CA ASP A 95 16.83 3.86 -7.65
C ASP A 95 16.89 2.33 -7.61
N GLU A 96 16.67 1.76 -6.42
CA GLU A 96 16.50 0.30 -6.27
C GLU A 96 15.09 -0.13 -6.72
N GLU A 97 14.95 -1.35 -7.24
CA GLU A 97 13.65 -1.92 -7.68
C GLU A 97 12.57 -1.79 -6.60
N ILE A 98 12.93 -2.01 -5.34
CA ILE A 98 12.01 -1.93 -4.19
C ILE A 98 11.48 -0.51 -3.97
N ASP A 99 12.28 0.53 -4.24
CA ASP A 99 11.86 1.91 -4.08
C ASP A 99 10.92 2.34 -5.19
N VAL A 100 11.22 1.94 -6.44
CA VAL A 100 10.32 2.19 -7.56
C VAL A 100 8.99 1.48 -7.33
N PHE A 101 9.03 0.24 -6.84
CA PHE A 101 7.84 -0.51 -6.44
C PHE A 101 7.01 0.24 -5.38
N HIS A 102 7.63 0.71 -4.30
CA HIS A 102 6.95 1.49 -3.26
C HIS A 102 6.39 2.82 -3.77
N GLN A 103 7.15 3.55 -4.60
CA GLN A 103 6.69 4.81 -5.19
C GLN A 103 5.47 4.58 -6.08
N LYS A 104 5.48 3.54 -6.93
CA LYS A 104 4.31 3.17 -7.75
C LYS A 104 3.09 2.85 -6.89
N CYS A 105 3.27 2.01 -5.87
CA CYS A 105 2.19 1.60 -4.96
C CYS A 105 1.59 2.80 -4.22
N LEU A 106 2.43 3.71 -3.71
CA LEU A 106 2.01 4.93 -3.04
C LEU A 106 1.25 5.87 -3.99
N LEU A 107 1.79 6.11 -5.18
CA LEU A 107 1.16 6.99 -6.18
C LEU A 107 -0.19 6.43 -6.66
N LEU A 108 -0.31 5.12 -6.87
CA LEU A 108 -1.59 4.48 -7.22
C LEU A 108 -2.59 4.56 -6.06
N THR A 109 -2.13 4.44 -4.81
CA THR A 109 -3.00 4.65 -3.63
C THR A 109 -3.57 6.07 -3.60
N LEU A 110 -2.74 7.08 -3.91
CA LEU A 110 -3.21 8.46 -4.02
C LEU A 110 -4.18 8.63 -5.18
N LEU A 111 -3.85 8.11 -6.37
CA LEU A 111 -4.69 8.24 -7.56
C LEU A 111 -6.05 7.53 -7.40
N LEU A 112 -6.09 6.41 -6.66
CA LEU A 112 -7.33 5.70 -6.35
C LEU A 112 -8.31 6.57 -5.54
N ARG A 113 -7.80 7.44 -4.66
CA ARG A 113 -8.62 8.39 -3.88
C ARG A 113 -9.21 9.49 -4.75
N GLU A 114 -8.47 9.92 -5.77
CA GLU A 114 -8.91 10.98 -6.68
C GLU A 114 -9.92 10.49 -7.73
N ALA A 115 -9.97 9.19 -8.02
CA ALA A 115 -10.87 8.62 -9.01
C ALA A 115 -12.36 8.82 -8.61
N PRO A 116 -13.17 9.58 -9.38
CA PRO A 116 -14.52 9.98 -8.98
C PRO A 116 -15.55 8.86 -9.11
N ASN A 117 -15.30 7.88 -9.98
CA ASN A 117 -16.26 6.83 -10.33
C ASN A 117 -15.64 5.43 -10.27
N ILE A 118 -16.54 4.43 -10.27
CA ILE A 118 -16.19 3.01 -10.12
C ILE A 118 -15.29 2.49 -11.26
N SER A 119 -15.47 3.01 -12.47
CA SER A 119 -14.72 2.59 -13.66
C SER A 119 -13.26 3.00 -13.55
N LEU A 120 -13.02 4.28 -13.26
CA LEU A 120 -11.68 4.82 -13.08
C LEU A 120 -10.96 4.22 -11.86
N LYS A 121 -11.70 4.00 -10.76
CA LYS A 121 -11.19 3.25 -9.60
C LYS A 121 -10.74 1.84 -10.02
N GLY A 122 -11.54 1.17 -10.84
CA GLY A 122 -11.20 -0.14 -11.38
C GLY A 122 -9.93 -0.15 -12.21
N ASN A 123 -9.71 0.86 -13.05
CA ASN A 123 -8.48 0.99 -13.82
C ASN A 123 -7.26 1.08 -12.90
N VAL A 124 -7.31 1.93 -11.86
CA VAL A 124 -6.21 2.07 -10.90
C VAL A 124 -5.97 0.77 -10.13
N VAL A 125 -7.04 0.10 -9.66
CA VAL A 125 -6.93 -1.19 -8.97
C VAL A 125 -6.27 -2.23 -9.88
N ASN A 126 -6.70 -2.33 -11.14
CA ASN A 126 -6.13 -3.29 -12.08
C ASN A 126 -4.62 -3.04 -12.31
N GLU A 127 -4.20 -1.79 -12.46
CA GLU A 127 -2.77 -1.46 -12.62
C GLU A 127 -1.96 -1.76 -11.35
N TYR A 128 -2.52 -1.47 -10.18
CA TYR A 128 -1.90 -1.82 -8.90
C TYR A 128 -1.72 -3.34 -8.78
N LEU A 129 -2.76 -4.10 -9.10
CA LEU A 129 -2.71 -5.57 -9.11
C LEU A 129 -1.66 -6.12 -10.08
N LYS A 130 -1.51 -5.52 -11.27
CA LYS A 130 -0.44 -5.89 -12.22
C LYS A 130 0.94 -5.67 -11.62
N ILE A 131 1.18 -4.55 -10.95
CA ILE A 131 2.45 -4.26 -10.29
C ILE A 131 2.74 -5.29 -9.19
N LEU A 132 1.75 -5.61 -8.36
CA LEU A 132 1.89 -6.62 -7.31
C LEU A 132 2.21 -7.99 -7.91
N ASN A 133 1.51 -8.41 -8.97
CA ASN A 133 1.69 -9.73 -9.57
C ASN A 133 3.01 -9.89 -10.33
N ASN A 134 3.50 -8.84 -10.98
CA ASN A 134 4.68 -8.90 -11.84
C ASN A 134 5.98 -8.59 -11.11
N SER A 135 5.91 -8.14 -9.85
CA SER A 135 7.07 -7.72 -9.09
C SER A 135 7.82 -8.88 -8.45
N ARG A 136 9.16 -8.86 -8.54
CA ARG A 136 10.04 -9.83 -7.84
C ARG A 136 10.03 -9.64 -6.32
N ILE A 137 9.55 -8.48 -5.85
CA ILE A 137 9.41 -8.11 -4.45
C ILE A 137 8.57 -9.12 -3.67
N LEU A 138 7.59 -9.79 -4.29
CA LEU A 138 6.85 -10.88 -3.64
C LEU A 138 7.77 -11.99 -3.10
N ARG A 139 8.80 -12.34 -3.87
CA ARG A 139 9.74 -13.42 -3.53
C ARG A 139 10.87 -12.93 -2.65
N GLU A 140 11.36 -11.72 -2.90
CA GLU A 140 12.58 -11.19 -2.28
C GLU A 140 12.28 -10.41 -0.98
N PHE A 141 11.15 -9.70 -0.93
CA PHE A 141 10.70 -8.88 0.21
C PHE A 141 9.19 -9.09 0.47
N PRO A 142 8.76 -10.30 0.87
CA PRO A 142 7.33 -10.65 1.00
C PRO A 142 6.56 -9.76 1.97
N THR A 143 7.21 -9.23 3.01
CA THR A 143 6.60 -8.30 3.98
C THR A 143 6.24 -6.97 3.33
N GLU A 144 7.16 -6.39 2.55
CA GLU A 144 6.95 -5.12 1.86
C GLU A 144 5.85 -5.25 0.80
N TRP A 145 5.89 -6.34 0.02
CA TRP A 145 4.81 -6.68 -0.90
C TRP A 145 3.46 -6.75 -0.18
N PHE A 146 3.41 -7.42 0.98
CA PHE A 146 2.19 -7.60 1.74
C PHE A 146 1.64 -6.27 2.27
N ILE A 147 2.49 -5.37 2.74
CA ILE A 147 2.07 -4.04 3.20
C ILE A 147 1.36 -3.28 2.06
N GLN A 148 1.91 -3.30 0.84
CA GLN A 148 1.29 -2.65 -0.31
C GLN A 148 -0.05 -3.31 -0.69
N PHE A 149 -0.11 -4.64 -0.69
CA PHE A 149 -1.35 -5.38 -0.87
C PHE A 149 -2.40 -5.00 0.19
N HIS A 150 -1.99 -4.87 1.46
CA HIS A 150 -2.87 -4.49 2.55
C HIS A 150 -3.47 -3.10 2.34
N PHE A 151 -2.65 -2.10 1.96
CA PHE A 151 -3.14 -0.76 1.66
C PHE A 151 -4.15 -0.75 0.51
N LEU A 152 -3.88 -1.49 -0.57
CA LEU A 152 -4.83 -1.66 -1.67
C LEU A 152 -6.14 -2.31 -1.18
N SER A 153 -6.04 -3.33 -0.32
CA SER A 153 -7.21 -4.03 0.22
C SER A 153 -8.10 -3.12 1.07
N ILE A 154 -7.52 -2.18 1.82
CA ILE A 154 -8.27 -1.17 2.57
C ILE A 154 -9.00 -0.26 1.58
N GLY A 155 -8.28 0.28 0.59
CA GLY A 155 -8.87 1.16 -0.42
C GLY A 155 -10.04 0.50 -1.17
N VAL A 156 -9.91 -0.76 -1.58
CA VAL A 156 -10.98 -1.49 -2.27
C VAL A 156 -12.20 -1.74 -1.38
N ARG A 157 -12.01 -1.98 -0.07
CA ARG A 157 -13.14 -2.10 0.87
C ARG A 157 -13.97 -0.82 0.94
N GLU A 158 -13.30 0.33 0.99
CA GLU A 158 -13.97 1.64 1.05
C GLU A 158 -14.83 1.91 -0.19
N ILE A 159 -14.44 1.39 -1.35
CA ILE A 159 -15.17 1.54 -2.61
C ILE A 159 -16.48 0.74 -2.62
N LYS A 160 -16.64 -0.25 -1.71
CA LYS A 160 -17.80 -1.15 -1.62
C LYS A 160 -18.15 -1.88 -2.94
N ALA A 161 -17.18 -2.02 -3.84
CA ALA A 161 -17.33 -2.78 -5.07
C ALA A 161 -16.99 -4.26 -4.81
N LYS A 162 -18.01 -5.11 -4.81
CA LYS A 162 -17.83 -6.54 -4.53
C LYS A 162 -16.85 -7.20 -5.52
N ASP A 163 -16.95 -6.85 -6.80
CA ASP A 163 -16.14 -7.43 -7.87
C ASP A 163 -14.63 -7.15 -7.69
N PHE A 164 -14.25 -5.97 -7.18
CA PHE A 164 -12.82 -5.68 -6.92
C PHE A 164 -12.30 -6.43 -5.70
N GLN A 165 -13.16 -6.71 -4.71
CA GLN A 165 -12.79 -7.54 -3.57
C GLN A 165 -12.55 -8.98 -4.01
N GLU A 166 -13.40 -9.53 -4.88
CA GLU A 166 -13.24 -10.89 -5.41
C GLU A 166 -11.92 -11.01 -6.20
N LYS A 167 -11.61 -10.06 -7.11
CA LYS A 167 -10.32 -10.02 -7.83
C LYS A 167 -9.09 -9.94 -6.94
N LEU A 168 -9.16 -9.19 -5.84
CA LEU A 168 -8.06 -9.13 -4.86
C LEU A 168 -7.80 -10.51 -4.22
N PHE A 169 -8.86 -11.26 -3.91
CA PHE A 169 -8.73 -12.57 -3.31
C PHE A 169 -8.22 -13.62 -4.29
N GLU A 170 -8.62 -13.56 -5.57
CA GLU A 170 -8.07 -14.44 -6.62
C GLU A 170 -6.55 -14.32 -6.71
N ILE A 171 -6.02 -13.11 -6.64
CA ILE A 171 -4.58 -12.88 -6.70
C ILE A 171 -3.84 -13.53 -5.53
N ILE A 172 -4.38 -13.41 -4.31
CA ILE A 172 -3.82 -14.12 -3.15
C ILE A 172 -3.79 -15.62 -3.40
N ASP A 173 -4.88 -16.17 -3.92
CA ASP A 173 -5.02 -17.60 -4.13
C ASP A 173 -4.00 -18.11 -5.17
N THR A 174 -3.71 -17.32 -6.21
CA THR A 174 -2.71 -17.62 -7.24
C THR A 174 -1.26 -17.40 -6.80
N ALA A 175 -0.98 -16.49 -5.86
CA ALA A 175 0.38 -16.14 -5.45
C ALA A 175 1.15 -17.29 -4.77
N ASN A 176 0.46 -18.36 -4.35
CA ASN A 176 1.01 -19.57 -3.70
C ASN A 176 2.03 -19.27 -2.56
N ASN A 177 1.90 -18.12 -1.90
CA ASN A 177 2.80 -17.68 -0.83
C ASN A 177 2.15 -17.95 0.54
N PRO A 178 2.80 -18.70 1.45
CA PRO A 178 2.25 -19.05 2.77
C PRO A 178 1.89 -17.84 3.64
N VAL A 179 2.68 -16.75 3.57
CA VAL A 179 2.44 -15.53 4.34
C VAL A 179 1.17 -14.85 3.87
N ILE A 180 0.98 -14.75 2.55
CA ILE A 180 -0.22 -14.13 1.96
C ILE A 180 -1.47 -14.96 2.27
N ARG A 181 -1.36 -16.30 2.23
CA ARG A 181 -2.45 -17.20 2.63
C ARG A 181 -2.87 -17.02 4.09
N ALA A 182 -1.90 -16.92 5.01
CA ALA A 182 -2.19 -16.67 6.41
C ALA A 182 -2.98 -15.37 6.62
N TYR A 183 -2.65 -14.31 5.87
CA TYR A 183 -3.39 -13.05 5.94
C TYR A 183 -4.79 -13.11 5.33
N ARG A 184 -4.99 -13.84 4.23
CA ARG A 184 -6.34 -14.13 3.70
C ARG A 184 -7.19 -14.85 4.74
N ASP A 185 -6.60 -15.84 5.40
CA ASP A 185 -7.31 -16.64 6.39
C ASP A 185 -7.65 -15.79 7.63
N LEU A 186 -6.74 -14.90 8.05
CA LEU A 186 -7.01 -13.89 9.08
C LEU A 186 -8.16 -12.95 8.68
N ASP A 187 -8.20 -12.44 7.44
CA ASP A 187 -9.28 -11.55 6.99
C ASP A 187 -10.65 -12.26 6.98
N LYS A 188 -10.68 -13.54 6.57
CA LYS A 188 -11.90 -14.37 6.64
C LYS A 188 -12.36 -14.56 8.09
N LEU A 189 -11.43 -14.76 9.02
CA LEU A 189 -11.74 -14.92 10.44
C LEU A 189 -12.29 -13.62 11.06
N LEU A 190 -11.69 -12.47 10.75
CA LEU A 190 -12.15 -11.17 11.24
C LEU A 190 -13.59 -10.86 10.77
N LYS A 191 -13.89 -11.08 9.49
CA LYS A 191 -15.26 -10.91 8.95
C LYS A 191 -16.28 -11.83 9.61
N LYS A 192 -15.90 -13.07 9.90
CA LYS A 192 -16.77 -14.05 10.57
C LYS A 192 -17.11 -13.59 12.00
N ASN A 193 -16.15 -13.02 12.72
CA ASN A 193 -16.36 -12.49 14.06
C ASN A 193 -17.26 -11.24 14.06
N ASP A 194 -17.10 -10.33 13.10
CA ASP A 194 -17.98 -9.15 12.97
C ASP A 194 -19.44 -9.53 12.62
N SER A 195 -19.66 -10.63 11.91
CA SER A 195 -21.00 -11.16 11.62
C SER A 195 -21.62 -11.95 12.78
N ALA A 196 -20.82 -12.42 13.74
CA ALA A 196 -21.29 -13.16 14.91
C ALA A 196 -21.60 -12.27 16.12
N THR A 197 -21.21 -10.99 16.07
CA THR A 197 -21.41 -9.99 17.13
C THR A 197 -22.50 -8.96 16.82
N LYS A 198 -23.24 -9.15 15.73
CA LYS A 198 -24.48 -8.43 15.40
C LYS A 198 -25.68 -9.35 15.52
#